data_AF-A0A961QTI7-F1
#
_entry.id   AF-A0A961QTI7-F1
#
_cell.length_a   1.000
_cell.length_b   1.000
_cell.length_c   1.000
_cell.angle_alpha   90.00
_cell.angle_beta   90.00
_cell.angle_gamma   90.00
#
_symmetry.space_group_name_H-M   'P 1'
#
loop_
_entity.id
_entity.type
_entity.pdbx_description
1 polymer ?
#
loop_
_entity_poly.entity_id
_entity_poly.type
_entity_poly.pdbx_seq_one_letter_code
_entity_poly.pdbx_strand_id
1 'polypeptide(L)'
;MPQRRTLLLTRPAAQSAEFAMALDAALPGRFRVVAAPMIEIIALPGTPDLAGVGGLLFTSANGVAQFADRIARRDLPAYCVGAMTAAAARAAGFEAASAGGDVAALAALVAAHCHPEAGALLHVRGRHAAGDLAGRL
;
A
#
# COMPACT_ATOMS: atom_id res chain seq x y z
N MET A 1 -13.90 -28.50 -24.91
CA MET A 1 -13.40 -27.82 -23.69
C MET A 1 -13.17 -26.35 -24.04
N PRO A 2 -13.75 -25.37 -23.32
CA PRO A 2 -13.47 -23.96 -23.60
C PRO A 2 -11.97 -23.66 -23.40
N GLN A 3 -11.36 -22.98 -24.36
CA GLN A 3 -9.93 -22.69 -24.34
C GLN A 3 -9.61 -21.64 -23.27
N ARG A 4 -8.77 -22.01 -22.29
CA ARG A 4 -8.29 -21.08 -21.25
C ARG A 4 -7.42 -19.99 -21.87
N ARG A 5 -7.75 -18.72 -21.62
CA ARG A 5 -6.89 -17.60 -21.99
C ARG A 5 -5.67 -17.57 -21.05
N THR A 6 -4.49 -17.26 -21.57
CA THR A 6 -3.29 -17.13 -20.73
C THR A 6 -3.25 -15.73 -20.11
N LEU A 7 -3.02 -15.64 -18.80
CA LEU A 7 -2.83 -14.39 -18.09
C LEU A 7 -1.42 -14.34 -17.49
N LEU A 8 -0.63 -13.37 -17.91
CA LEU A 8 0.72 -13.15 -17.39
C LEU A 8 0.66 -12.17 -16.22
N LEU A 9 1.22 -12.56 -15.07
CA LEU A 9 1.32 -11.70 -13.89
C LEU A 9 2.77 -11.30 -13.66
N THR A 10 3.05 -10.00 -13.76
CA THR A 10 4.41 -9.42 -13.66
C THR A 10 4.69 -8.70 -12.35
N ARG A 11 3.71 -8.66 -11.45
CA ARG A 11 3.83 -8.10 -10.10
C ARG A 11 4.68 -8.99 -9.18
N PRO A 12 5.15 -8.47 -8.03
CA PRO A 12 5.79 -9.27 -6.99
C PRO A 12 5.05 -10.58 -6.71
N ALA A 13 5.81 -11.64 -6.45
CA ALA A 13 5.31 -13.02 -6.40
C ALA A 13 4.10 -13.18 -5.47
N ALA A 14 4.16 -12.63 -4.25
CA ALA A 14 3.07 -12.70 -3.27
C ALA A 14 1.76 -12.09 -3.80
N GLN A 15 1.80 -10.86 -4.33
CA GLN A 15 0.62 -10.19 -4.89
C GLN A 15 0.09 -10.88 -6.15
N SER A 16 0.98 -11.46 -6.96
CA SER A 16 0.59 -12.27 -8.11
C SER A 16 -0.15 -13.53 -7.66
N ALA A 17 0.31 -14.19 -6.60
CA ALA A 17 -0.35 -15.36 -6.02
C ALA A 17 -1.73 -15.02 -5.42
N GLU A 18 -1.81 -13.98 -4.60
CA GLU A 18 -3.08 -13.49 -4.01
C GLU A 18 -4.11 -13.16 -5.10
N PHE A 19 -3.69 -12.44 -6.14
CA PHE A 19 -4.57 -12.11 -7.25
C PHE A 19 -4.98 -13.33 -8.05
N ALA A 20 -4.08 -14.29 -8.28
CA ALA A 20 -4.41 -15.53 -8.96
C ALA A 20 -5.47 -16.33 -8.20
N MET A 21 -5.36 -16.40 -6.86
CA MET A 21 -6.35 -17.04 -6.00
C MET A 21 -7.70 -16.33 -6.07
N ALA A 22 -7.71 -15.00 -5.93
CA ALA A 22 -8.94 -14.21 -6.02
C ALA A 22 -9.60 -14.33 -7.40
N LEU A 23 -8.80 -14.38 -8.47
CA LEU A 23 -9.27 -14.51 -9.84
C LEU A 23 -9.90 -15.88 -10.11
N ASP A 24 -9.28 -16.97 -9.64
CA ASP A 24 -9.85 -18.31 -9.82
C ASP A 24 -11.11 -18.50 -8.97
N ALA A 25 -11.16 -17.91 -7.77
CA ALA A 25 -12.39 -17.90 -6.95
C ALA A 25 -13.54 -17.13 -7.64
N ALA A 26 -13.25 -15.99 -8.27
CA ALA A 26 -14.26 -15.18 -8.95
C ALA A 26 -14.64 -15.70 -10.35
N LEU A 27 -13.69 -16.30 -11.07
CA LEU A 27 -13.85 -16.76 -12.46
C LEU A 27 -13.21 -18.15 -12.64
N PRO A 28 -13.82 -19.21 -12.06
CA PRO A 28 -13.22 -20.53 -11.99
C PRO A 28 -12.80 -21.08 -13.35
N GLY A 29 -11.52 -21.43 -13.46
CA GLY A 29 -10.97 -22.07 -14.66
C GLY A 29 -11.00 -21.22 -15.93
N ARG A 30 -11.26 -19.91 -15.84
CA ARG A 30 -11.30 -18.99 -17.00
C ARG A 30 -9.91 -18.71 -17.58
N PHE A 31 -8.90 -18.70 -16.72
CA PHE A 31 -7.53 -18.31 -17.07
C PHE A 31 -6.52 -19.41 -16.75
N ARG A 32 -5.48 -19.50 -17.58
CA ARG A 32 -4.22 -20.16 -17.24
C ARG A 32 -3.25 -19.08 -16.80
N VAL A 33 -2.98 -19.01 -15.50
CA VAL A 33 -2.08 -18.00 -14.93
C VAL A 33 -0.63 -18.44 -15.13
N VAL A 34 0.21 -17.51 -15.59
CA VAL A 34 1.67 -17.64 -15.64
C VAL A 34 2.25 -16.51 -14.79
N ALA A 35 2.93 -16.87 -13.70
CA ALA A 35 3.64 -15.91 -12.87
C ALA A 35 5.04 -15.66 -13.44
N ALA A 36 5.35 -14.41 -13.75
CA ALA A 36 6.65 -13.96 -14.21
C ALA A 36 7.02 -12.65 -13.49
N PRO A 37 7.32 -12.69 -12.18
CA PRO A 37 7.58 -11.48 -11.39
C PRO A 37 8.76 -10.69 -11.98
N MET A 38 8.51 -9.41 -12.28
CA MET A 38 9.54 -8.49 -12.80
C MET A 38 10.00 -7.47 -11.75
N ILE A 39 9.41 -7.53 -10.55
CA ILE A 39 9.67 -6.62 -9.42
C ILE A 39 9.77 -7.46 -8.16
N GLU A 40 10.80 -7.18 -7.36
CA GLU A 40 10.98 -7.73 -6.03
C GLU A 40 10.83 -6.62 -4.98
N ILE A 41 10.19 -6.95 -3.86
CA ILE A 41 10.08 -6.04 -2.72
C ILE A 41 11.18 -6.39 -1.73
N ILE A 42 12.19 -5.53 -1.67
CA ILE A 42 13.35 -5.71 -0.78
C ILE A 42 13.25 -4.70 0.35
N ALA A 43 13.33 -5.20 1.57
CA ALA A 43 13.32 -4.37 2.76
C ALA A 43 14.60 -3.54 2.86
N LEU A 44 14.46 -2.23 3.09
CA LEU A 44 15.61 -1.35 3.31
C LEU A 44 16.00 -1.32 4.80
N PRO A 45 17.28 -1.18 5.15
CA PRO A 45 17.70 -1.02 6.53
C PRO A 45 17.20 0.32 7.09
N GLY A 46 17.02 0.36 8.42
CA GLY A 46 16.58 1.55 9.15
C GLY A 46 15.25 1.36 9.86
N THR A 47 15.09 2.13 10.93
CA THR A 47 13.86 2.27 11.70
C THR A 47 13.56 3.77 11.76
N PRO A 48 12.42 4.25 11.27
CA PRO A 48 12.10 5.67 11.33
C PRO A 48 11.92 6.08 12.80
N ASP A 49 12.45 7.25 13.15
CA ASP A 49 12.06 7.93 14.39
C ASP A 49 10.62 8.44 14.24
N LEU A 50 9.79 8.16 15.24
CA LEU A 50 8.38 8.55 15.27
C LEU A 50 8.13 9.71 16.24
N ALA A 51 9.17 10.27 16.84
CA ALA A 51 9.07 11.47 17.66
C ALA A 51 8.49 12.62 16.81
N GLY A 52 7.41 13.24 17.31
CA GLY A 52 6.74 14.35 16.62
C GLY A 52 5.95 13.95 15.36
N VAL A 53 5.82 12.66 15.04
CA VAL A 53 4.98 12.19 13.93
C VAL A 53 3.52 12.16 14.36
N GLY A 54 2.66 12.83 13.59
CA GLY A 54 1.22 12.94 13.80
C GLY A 54 0.38 12.03 12.91
N GLY A 55 0.95 11.51 11.82
CA GLY A 55 0.22 10.66 10.88
C GLY A 55 1.12 9.93 9.90
N LEU A 56 0.63 8.80 9.40
CA LEU A 56 1.31 7.92 8.46
C LEU A 56 0.66 8.03 7.08
N LEU A 57 1.48 8.16 6.02
CA LEU A 57 1.02 8.11 4.64
C LEU A 57 1.48 6.81 4.00
N PHE A 58 0.54 6.02 3.46
CA PHE A 58 0.83 4.78 2.76
C PHE A 58 0.29 4.80 1.33
N THR A 59 1.19 4.67 0.36
CA THR A 59 0.83 4.59 -1.07
C THR A 59 0.85 3.15 -1.60
N SER A 60 1.25 2.18 -0.79
CA SER A 60 1.31 0.77 -1.15
C SER A 60 1.11 -0.13 0.06
N ALA A 61 0.39 -1.24 -0.12
CA ALA A 61 0.28 -2.30 0.88
C ALA A 61 1.65 -2.88 1.30
N ASN A 62 2.65 -2.83 0.42
CA ASN A 62 4.02 -3.24 0.78
C ASN A 62 4.65 -2.30 1.81
N GLY A 63 4.40 -0.99 1.69
CA GLY A 63 4.86 -0.01 2.67
C GLY A 63 4.22 -0.25 4.04
N VAL A 64 2.93 -0.60 4.06
CA VAL A 64 2.22 -0.98 5.29
C VAL A 64 2.88 -2.20 5.94
N ALA A 65 3.04 -3.30 5.20
CA ALA A 65 3.62 -4.53 5.73
C ALA A 65 5.03 -4.30 6.30
N GLN A 66 5.90 -3.63 5.52
CA GLN A 66 7.27 -3.34 5.94
C GLN A 66 7.35 -2.43 7.17
N PHE A 67 6.43 -1.48 7.32
CA PHE A 67 6.35 -0.64 8.51
C PHE A 67 5.84 -1.43 9.72
N ALA A 68 4.75 -2.19 9.54
CA ALA A 68 4.12 -2.96 10.60
C ALA A 68 5.03 -4.04 11.19
N ASP A 69 5.89 -4.65 10.37
CA ASP A 69 6.88 -5.65 10.80
C ASP A 69 7.99 -5.07 11.68
N ARG A 70 8.23 -3.75 11.61
CA ARG A 70 9.37 -3.08 12.28
C ARG A 70 8.97 -2.21 13.45
N ILE A 71 7.77 -1.64 13.36
CA ILE A 71 7.24 -0.68 14.32
C ILE A 71 6.04 -1.33 14.99
N ALA A 72 6.02 -1.36 16.33
CA ALA A 72 4.88 -1.87 17.09
C ALA A 72 3.78 -0.81 17.35
N ARG A 73 4.11 0.48 17.15
CA ARG A 73 3.22 1.62 17.40
C ARG A 73 2.00 1.62 16.45
N ARG A 74 0.78 1.77 16.97
CA ARG A 74 -0.50 1.68 16.22
C ARG A 74 -1.49 2.81 16.48
N ASP A 75 -1.16 3.75 17.37
CA ASP A 75 -1.98 4.91 17.74
C ASP A 75 -1.95 6.06 16.71
N LEU A 76 -1.11 5.98 15.69
CA LEU A 76 -1.04 6.98 14.63
C LEU A 76 -2.11 6.73 13.54
N PRO A 77 -2.85 7.76 13.09
CA PRO A 77 -3.76 7.62 11.96
C PRO A 77 -3.00 7.33 10.67
N ALA A 78 -3.58 6.50 9.81
CA ALA A 78 -3.01 6.09 8.53
C ALA A 78 -3.86 6.60 7.35
N TYR A 79 -3.27 7.41 6.48
CA TYR A 79 -3.90 7.90 5.26
C TYR A 79 -3.34 7.14 4.06
N CYS A 80 -4.21 6.44 3.36
CA CYS A 80 -3.84 5.51 2.31
C CYS A 80 -4.33 5.98 0.95
N VAL A 81 -3.53 5.77 -0.10
CA VAL A 81 -3.90 6.22 -1.46
C VAL A 81 -5.18 5.54 -1.99
N GLY A 82 -5.35 4.24 -1.70
CA GLY A 82 -6.45 3.44 -2.22
C GLY A 82 -6.93 2.38 -1.25
N ALA A 83 -8.09 1.79 -1.57
CA ALA A 83 -8.83 0.90 -0.69
C ALA A 83 -8.04 -0.35 -0.28
N MET A 84 -7.25 -0.94 -1.20
CA MET A 84 -6.42 -2.10 -0.89
C MET A 84 -5.34 -1.78 0.15
N THR A 85 -4.70 -0.60 0.04
CA THR A 85 -3.70 -0.15 1.00
C THR A 85 -4.33 0.15 2.36
N ALA A 86 -5.50 0.79 2.38
CA ALA A 86 -6.25 1.03 3.62
C ALA A 86 -6.68 -0.27 4.30
N ALA A 87 -7.13 -1.27 3.52
CA ALA A 87 -7.49 -2.58 4.05
C ALA A 87 -6.27 -3.28 4.69
N ALA A 88 -5.11 -3.23 4.04
CA ALA A 88 -3.87 -3.74 4.61
C ALA A 88 -3.47 -3.02 5.90
N ALA A 89 -3.62 -1.68 5.94
CA ALA A 89 -3.33 -0.89 7.14
C ALA A 89 -4.25 -1.24 8.32
N ARG A 90 -5.56 -1.41 8.07
CA ARG A 90 -6.50 -1.88 9.10
C ARG A 90 -6.19 -3.29 9.57
N ALA A 91 -5.86 -4.20 8.65
CA ALA A 91 -5.44 -5.55 9.01
C ALA A 91 -4.16 -5.58 9.85
N ALA A 92 -3.27 -4.59 9.67
CA ALA A 92 -2.08 -4.38 10.48
C ALA A 92 -2.36 -3.66 11.83
N GLY A 93 -3.60 -3.24 12.10
CA GLY A 93 -4.02 -2.63 13.36
C GLY A 93 -4.02 -1.10 13.39
N PHE A 94 -3.92 -0.41 12.25
CA PHE A 94 -4.03 1.05 12.18
C PHE A 94 -5.47 1.49 11.94
N GLU A 95 -5.84 2.64 12.53
CA GLU A 95 -6.99 3.41 12.07
C GLU A 95 -6.67 4.04 10.72
N ALA A 96 -7.28 3.52 9.64
CA ALA A 96 -6.91 3.90 8.28
C ALA A 96 -8.06 4.45 7.42
N ALA A 97 -7.78 5.54 6.70
CA ALA A 97 -8.66 6.16 5.70
C ALA A 97 -8.10 5.96 4.29
N SER A 98 -8.97 5.75 3.29
CA SER A 98 -8.61 5.67 1.88
C SER A 98 -8.97 6.96 1.16
N ALA A 99 -8.01 7.54 0.43
CA ALA A 99 -8.25 8.67 -0.46
C ALA A 99 -9.01 8.27 -1.74
N GLY A 100 -9.06 6.97 -2.05
CA GLY A 100 -9.89 6.43 -3.12
C GLY A 100 -9.31 6.60 -4.53
N GLY A 101 -8.01 6.88 -4.66
CA GLY A 101 -7.44 7.17 -5.97
C GLY A 101 -5.92 7.27 -5.94
N ASP A 102 -5.43 8.46 -6.27
CA ASP A 102 -4.03 8.75 -6.53
C ASP A 102 -3.41 9.69 -5.46
N VAL A 103 -2.19 10.15 -5.74
CA VAL A 103 -1.44 11.06 -4.87
C VAL A 103 -2.17 12.39 -4.66
N ALA A 104 -2.92 12.89 -5.66
CA ALA A 104 -3.65 14.14 -5.53
C ALA A 104 -4.86 13.98 -4.61
N ALA A 105 -5.59 12.87 -4.74
CA ALA A 105 -6.67 12.53 -3.81
C ALA A 105 -6.14 12.38 -2.38
N LEU A 106 -4.96 11.76 -2.21
CA LEU A 106 -4.34 11.62 -0.89
C LEU A 106 -3.95 12.96 -0.29
N ALA A 107 -3.37 13.88 -1.08
CA ALA A 107 -3.05 15.23 -0.61
C ALA A 107 -4.30 15.99 -0.15
N ALA A 108 -5.40 15.88 -0.90
CA ALA A 108 -6.68 16.49 -0.51
C ALA A 108 -7.25 15.90 0.78
N LEU A 109 -7.18 14.57 0.94
CA LEU A 109 -7.61 13.88 2.17
C LEU A 109 -6.80 14.37 3.38
N VAL A 110 -5.48 14.46 3.24
CA VAL A 110 -4.58 14.93 4.29
C VAL A 110 -4.88 16.39 4.64
N ALA A 111 -4.99 17.28 3.66
CA ALA A 111 -5.29 18.69 3.89
C ALA A 111 -6.61 18.91 4.64
N ALA A 112 -7.60 18.02 4.46
CA ALA A 112 -8.89 18.09 5.14
C ALA A 112 -8.87 17.53 6.58
N HIS A 113 -7.91 16.68 6.94
CA HIS A 113 -7.95 15.92 8.21
C HIS A 113 -6.71 16.11 9.10
N CYS A 114 -5.62 16.66 8.56
CA CYS A 114 -4.38 16.87 9.30
C CYS A 114 -4.19 18.36 9.57
N HIS A 115 -3.88 18.69 10.81
CA HIS A 115 -3.46 20.04 11.21
C HIS A 115 -1.98 20.04 11.54
N PRO A 116 -1.21 21.11 11.24
CA PRO A 116 0.22 21.17 11.53
C PRO A 116 0.56 20.92 13.01
N GLU A 117 -0.33 21.32 13.93
CA GLU A 117 -0.19 21.06 15.37
C GLU A 117 -0.21 19.57 15.75
N ALA A 118 -0.76 18.69 14.90
CA ALA A 118 -0.82 17.25 15.17
C ALA A 118 0.54 16.55 15.00
N GLY A 119 1.52 17.24 14.41
CA GLY A 119 2.87 16.71 14.15
C GLY A 119 3.13 16.45 12.67
N ALA A 120 4.36 16.03 12.38
CA ALA A 120 4.83 15.76 11.02
C ALA A 120 4.13 14.53 10.41
N LEU A 121 4.02 14.52 9.07
CA LEU A 121 3.53 13.37 8.33
C LEU A 121 4.70 12.52 7.86
N LEU A 122 4.65 11.21 8.15
CA LEU A 122 5.65 10.25 7.70
C LEU A 122 5.11 9.48 6.49
N HIS A 123 5.71 9.71 5.32
CA HIS A 123 5.41 8.93 4.12
C HIS A 123 6.30 7.68 4.01
N VAL A 124 5.69 6.51 4.20
CA VAL A 124 6.38 5.23 4.06
C VAL A 124 6.31 4.78 2.60
N ARG A 125 7.48 4.77 1.93
CA ARG A 125 7.61 4.39 0.52
C ARG A 125 8.89 3.63 0.22
N GLY A 126 8.90 2.94 -0.91
CA GLY A 126 10.12 2.43 -1.51
C GLY A 126 11.00 3.56 -2.09
N ARG A 127 12.24 3.20 -2.45
CA ARG A 127 13.18 4.11 -3.11
C ARG A 127 12.59 4.73 -4.37
N HIS A 128 11.98 3.90 -5.22
CA HIS A 128 11.26 4.34 -6.40
C HIS A 128 9.78 4.52 -6.06
N ALA A 129 9.23 5.70 -6.30
CA ALA A 129 7.78 5.91 -6.22
C ALA A 129 7.30 6.72 -7.42
N ALA A 130 6.04 6.51 -7.75
CA ALA A 130 5.32 7.30 -8.74
C ALA A 130 4.79 8.57 -8.07
N GLY A 131 5.22 9.73 -8.57
CA GLY A 131 4.78 11.04 -8.10
C GLY A 131 5.56 11.60 -6.91
N ASP A 132 5.41 12.91 -6.71
CA ASP A 132 5.96 13.66 -5.58
C ASP A 132 4.82 14.06 -4.65
N LEU A 133 4.58 13.26 -3.62
CA LEU A 133 3.59 13.56 -2.58
C LEU A 133 4.10 14.65 -1.63
N ALA A 134 5.41 14.69 -1.37
CA ALA A 134 5.99 15.64 -0.43
C ALA A 134 5.94 17.07 -0.97
N GLY A 135 6.24 17.27 -2.27
CA GLY A 135 6.10 18.58 -2.92
C GLY A 135 4.65 19.04 -3.14
N ARG A 136 3.66 18.24 -2.76
CA ARG A 136 2.22 18.56 -2.89
C ARG A 136 1.53 18.84 -1.55
N LEU A 137 2.22 18.62 -0.44
CA LEU A 137 1.78 18.89 0.92
C LEU A 137 2.51 20.11 1.47
#